data_AF-A0A8J5NW88-F1
#
_entry.id   AF-A0A8J5NW88-F1
#
_cell.length_a   1.000
_cell.length_b   1.000
_cell.length_c   1.000
_cell.angle_alpha   90.00
_cell.angle_beta   90.00
_cell.angle_gamma   90.00
#
_symmetry.space_group_name_H-M   'P 1'
#
loop_
_entity.id
_entity.type
_entity.pdbx_description
1 polymer ?
#
loop_
_entity_poly.entity_id
_entity_poly.type
_entity_poly.pdbx_seq_one_letter_code
_entity_poly.pdbx_strand_id
1 'polypeptide(L)'
;MLREAHANVGRYLATEYVSELIGLEDYTIPHVQGHQTTGHYLYNEASTSTIALMRGGEPMAFGISDVFPQAMFIHASGAEDVKKHHIEGHSNVILVDSVVNSGKSVIEFIKRVVRLEPNINITVVAGVVQAEVIAEGHLFAKVMRRHSAGLIALRVSENKFTGTMTTDTGNSLFNTTHLA
;
A
#
# COMPACT_ATOMS: atom_id res chain seq x y z
N MET A 1 10.53 -18.01 -0.33
CA MET A 1 9.44 -18.45 0.56
C MET A 1 8.74 -17.30 1.29
N LEU A 2 9.27 -16.68 2.37
CA LEU A 2 8.47 -15.66 3.09
C LEU A 2 8.23 -14.37 2.27
N ARG A 3 9.27 -13.80 1.65
CA ARG A 3 9.13 -12.62 0.76
C ARG A 3 8.16 -12.89 -0.41
N GLU A 4 8.28 -14.07 -1.00
CA GLU A 4 7.42 -14.53 -2.09
C GLU A 4 5.96 -14.71 -1.64
N ALA A 5 5.72 -15.22 -0.43
CA ALA A 5 4.38 -15.29 0.13
C ALA A 5 3.77 -13.88 0.29
N HIS A 6 4.54 -12.91 0.79
CA HIS A 6 4.09 -11.52 0.85
C HIS A 6 3.82 -10.92 -0.53
N ALA A 7 4.66 -11.21 -1.54
CA ALA A 7 4.42 -10.79 -2.92
C ALA A 7 3.13 -11.41 -3.49
N ASN A 8 2.89 -12.70 -3.26
CA ASN A 8 1.66 -13.36 -3.67
C ASN A 8 0.42 -12.76 -2.99
N VAL A 9 0.51 -12.41 -1.70
CA VAL A 9 -0.54 -11.66 -0.99
C VAL A 9 -0.75 -10.28 -1.61
N GLY A 10 0.31 -9.55 -1.91
CA GLY A 10 0.23 -8.24 -2.56
C GLY A 10 -0.48 -8.31 -3.91
N ARG A 11 -0.12 -9.30 -4.74
CA ARG A 11 -0.77 -9.57 -6.03
C ARG A 11 -2.25 -9.87 -5.86
N TYR A 12 -2.60 -10.77 -4.93
CA TYR A 12 -4.00 -11.11 -4.64
C TYR A 12 -4.81 -9.89 -4.20
N LEU A 13 -4.30 -9.11 -3.23
CA LEU A 13 -5.00 -7.92 -2.74
C LEU A 13 -5.13 -6.84 -3.83
N ALA A 14 -4.13 -6.70 -4.69
CA ALA A 14 -4.16 -5.78 -5.82
C ALA A 14 -5.25 -6.16 -6.82
N THR A 15 -5.25 -7.41 -7.28
CA THR A 15 -6.19 -7.90 -8.30
C THR A 15 -7.63 -7.88 -7.82
N GLU A 16 -7.89 -8.26 -6.56
CA GLU A 16 -9.27 -8.43 -6.07
C GLU A 16 -9.85 -7.15 -5.45
N TYR A 17 -9.08 -6.44 -4.62
CA TYR A 17 -9.65 -5.40 -3.74
C TYR A 17 -9.15 -3.99 -4.06
N VAL A 18 -7.89 -3.82 -4.48
CA VAL A 18 -7.39 -2.49 -4.86
C VAL A 18 -8.07 -2.02 -6.15
N SER A 19 -8.20 -2.91 -7.13
CA SER A 19 -8.92 -2.68 -8.37
C SER A 19 -10.40 -2.34 -8.14
N GLU A 20 -11.07 -3.01 -7.20
CA GLU A 20 -12.47 -2.73 -6.84
C GLU A 20 -12.60 -1.35 -6.16
N LEU A 21 -11.70 -1.04 -5.24
CA LEU A 21 -11.75 0.19 -4.46
C LEU A 21 -11.40 1.44 -5.27
N ILE A 22 -10.35 1.37 -6.10
CA ILE A 22 -9.90 2.49 -6.94
C ILE A 22 -10.71 2.57 -8.25
N GLY A 23 -11.16 1.42 -8.75
CA GLY A 23 -11.83 1.28 -10.03
C GLY A 23 -10.88 0.92 -11.17
N LEU A 24 -11.47 0.59 -12.32
CA LEU A 24 -10.76 0.29 -13.56
C LEU A 24 -11.12 1.32 -14.63
N GLU A 25 -10.21 1.53 -15.57
CA GLU A 25 -10.44 2.32 -16.78
C GLU A 25 -10.22 1.49 -18.04
N ASP A 26 -11.04 1.75 -19.05
CA ASP A 26 -10.94 1.11 -20.35
C ASP A 26 -9.78 1.70 -21.15
N TYR A 27 -9.03 0.84 -21.84
CA TYR A 27 -8.06 1.27 -22.83
C TYR A 27 -8.11 0.37 -24.06
N THR A 28 -7.55 0.87 -25.16
CA THR A 28 -7.60 0.15 -26.44
C THR A 28 -6.32 -0.67 -26.63
N ILE A 29 -6.47 -1.96 -26.95
CA ILE A 29 -5.37 -2.87 -27.29
C ILE A 29 -5.54 -3.52 -28.65
N PRO A 30 -4.43 -3.83 -29.36
CA PRO A 30 -4.48 -4.60 -30.58
C PRO A 30 -4.86 -6.05 -30.29
N HIS A 31 -5.95 -6.52 -30.89
CA HIS A 31 -6.34 -7.92 -30.89
C HIS A 31 -5.49 -8.71 -31.91
N VAL A 32 -5.21 -9.98 -31.61
CA VAL A 32 -4.40 -10.86 -32.49
C VAL A 32 -4.98 -11.05 -33.89
N GLN A 33 -6.27 -10.79 -34.07
CA GLN A 33 -6.96 -10.84 -35.37
C GLN A 33 -6.89 -9.51 -36.17
N GLY A 34 -6.11 -8.54 -35.70
CA GLY A 34 -5.82 -7.29 -36.45
C GLY A 34 -6.83 -6.15 -36.23
N HIS A 35 -7.84 -6.33 -35.37
CA HIS A 35 -8.72 -5.24 -34.93
C HIS A 35 -8.31 -4.73 -33.54
N GLN A 36 -8.91 -3.62 -33.09
CA GLN A 36 -8.75 -3.15 -31.71
C GLN A 36 -9.78 -3.83 -30.79
N THR A 37 -9.45 -4.00 -29.52
CA THR A 37 -10.37 -4.47 -28.47
C THR A 37 -10.14 -3.70 -27.19
N THR A 38 -11.07 -3.78 -26.24
CA THR A 38 -10.95 -3.16 -24.92
C THR A 38 -10.09 -4.03 -24.00
N GLY A 39 -9.11 -3.41 -23.36
CA GLY A 39 -8.45 -3.90 -22.15
C GLY A 39 -8.80 -2.99 -20.97
N HIS A 40 -8.34 -3.35 -19.77
CA HIS A 40 -8.55 -2.55 -18.55
C HIS A 40 -7.24 -2.30 -17.81
N TYR A 41 -7.07 -1.07 -17.32
CA TYR A 41 -6.05 -0.69 -16.33
C TYR A 41 -6.70 -0.32 -15.02
N LEU A 42 -5.88 -0.18 -13.96
CA LEU A 42 -6.32 0.53 -12.78
C LEU A 42 -6.69 1.97 -13.17
N TYR A 43 -7.77 2.51 -12.63
CA TYR A 43 -8.17 3.89 -12.91
C TYR A 43 -7.02 4.85 -12.58
N ASN A 44 -6.58 5.63 -13.57
CA ASN A 44 -5.43 6.53 -13.47
C ASN A 44 -4.11 5.84 -13.04
N GLU A 45 -3.83 4.61 -13.51
CA GLU A 45 -2.66 3.82 -13.11
C GLU A 45 -1.32 4.57 -13.27
N ALA A 46 -1.10 5.21 -14.42
CA ALA A 46 0.13 5.95 -14.70
C ALA A 46 0.33 7.19 -13.81
N SER A 47 -0.72 7.65 -13.14
CA SER A 47 -0.68 8.73 -12.14
C SER A 47 -0.96 8.20 -10.73
N THR A 48 -0.64 6.93 -10.48
CA THR A 48 -0.72 6.28 -9.17
C THR A 48 0.68 6.05 -8.63
N SER A 49 0.87 6.26 -7.32
CA SER A 49 2.13 5.95 -6.63
C SER A 49 1.95 4.84 -5.60
N THR A 50 2.71 3.76 -5.73
CA THR A 50 2.82 2.68 -4.75
C THR A 50 4.01 2.96 -3.82
N ILE A 51 3.74 3.21 -2.55
CA ILE A 51 4.74 3.52 -1.53
C ILE A 51 4.91 2.31 -0.62
N ALA A 52 6.05 1.64 -0.74
CA ALA A 52 6.47 0.58 0.17
C ALA A 52 7.00 1.18 1.47
N LEU A 53 6.29 0.95 2.58
CA LEU A 53 6.76 1.33 3.91
C LEU A 53 7.86 0.35 4.33
N MET A 54 9.09 0.86 4.33
CA MET A 54 10.26 0.04 4.58
C MET A 54 10.35 -0.32 6.06
N ARG A 55 10.78 -1.53 6.41
CA ARG A 55 11.22 -2.60 5.48
C ARG A 55 10.12 -3.63 5.20
N GLY A 56 9.16 -3.77 6.12
CA GLY A 56 8.16 -4.84 6.10
C GLY A 56 7.27 -4.84 4.86
N GLY A 57 6.90 -3.65 4.36
CA GLY A 57 5.98 -3.51 3.23
C GLY A 57 6.53 -3.92 1.86
N GLU A 58 7.86 -3.91 1.66
CA GLU A 58 8.48 -4.04 0.33
C GLU A 58 8.04 -5.30 -0.44
N PRO A 59 8.12 -6.52 0.13
CA PRO A 59 7.78 -7.72 -0.65
C PRO A 59 6.32 -7.74 -1.09
N MET A 60 5.41 -7.21 -0.26
CA MET A 60 3.99 -7.08 -0.62
C MET A 60 3.77 -6.00 -1.68
N ALA A 61 4.46 -4.87 -1.55
CA ALA A 61 4.40 -3.79 -2.52
C ALA A 61 4.86 -4.26 -3.91
N PHE A 62 5.91 -5.08 -4.00
CA PHE A 62 6.31 -5.67 -5.28
C PHE A 62 5.19 -6.50 -5.92
N GLY A 63 4.46 -7.29 -5.12
CA GLY A 63 3.28 -8.01 -5.60
C GLY A 63 2.21 -7.10 -6.20
N ILE A 64 2.01 -5.92 -5.62
CA ILE A 64 1.07 -4.90 -6.13
C ILE A 64 1.62 -4.27 -7.42
N SER A 65 2.93 -3.97 -7.45
CA SER A 65 3.60 -3.39 -8.63
C SER A 65 3.59 -4.31 -9.84
N ASP A 66 3.61 -5.63 -9.64
CA ASP A 66 3.46 -6.62 -10.72
C ASP A 66 2.07 -6.52 -11.38
N VAL A 67 1.04 -6.13 -10.61
CA VAL A 67 -0.34 -5.98 -11.11
C VAL A 67 -0.56 -4.62 -11.76
N PHE A 68 0.06 -3.56 -11.21
CA PHE A 68 -0.06 -2.18 -11.67
C PHE A 68 1.30 -1.64 -12.15
N PRO A 69 1.84 -2.15 -13.27
CA PRO A 69 3.20 -1.85 -13.70
C PRO A 69 3.42 -0.39 -14.13
N GLN A 70 2.37 0.39 -14.39
CA GLN A 70 2.49 1.82 -14.72
C GLN A 70 2.54 2.72 -13.48
N ALA A 71 2.14 2.21 -12.32
CA ALA A 71 2.20 2.97 -11.07
C ALA A 71 3.65 3.20 -10.65
N MET A 72 3.98 4.43 -10.23
CA MET A 72 5.30 4.76 -9.72
C MET A 72 5.59 3.98 -8.43
N PHE A 73 6.76 3.35 -8.33
CA PHE A 73 7.16 2.60 -7.14
C PHE A 73 8.16 3.37 -6.27
N ILE A 74 7.85 3.53 -4.99
CA ILE A 74 8.65 4.33 -4.04
C ILE A 74 8.98 3.49 -2.81
N HIS A 75 10.28 3.37 -2.50
CA HIS A 75 10.73 2.84 -1.22
C HIS A 75 10.85 3.99 -0.21
N ALA A 76 10.17 3.91 0.94
CA ALA A 76 10.20 4.95 1.95
C ALA A 76 10.44 4.38 3.35
N SER A 77 11.54 4.78 3.99
CA SER A 77 11.86 4.40 5.38
C SER A 77 11.11 5.27 6.40
N GLY A 78 10.72 6.47 5.99
CA GLY A 78 9.82 7.32 6.75
C GLY A 78 9.02 8.25 5.84
N ALA A 79 8.01 8.91 6.42
CA ALA A 79 7.13 9.79 5.66
C ALA A 79 7.90 10.90 4.93
N GLU A 80 8.98 11.44 5.51
CA GLU A 80 9.76 12.51 4.87
C GLU A 80 10.47 12.08 3.58
N ASP A 81 10.63 10.78 3.31
CA ASP A 81 11.16 10.26 2.05
C ASP A 81 10.19 10.49 0.88
N VAL A 82 8.89 10.67 1.16
CA VAL A 82 7.92 11.10 0.16
C VAL A 82 8.17 12.57 -0.17
N LYS A 83 8.56 12.85 -1.42
CA LYS A 83 8.84 14.20 -1.93
C LYS A 83 7.69 14.66 -2.83
N LYS A 84 7.60 15.97 -3.04
CA LYS A 84 6.56 16.59 -3.86
C LYS A 84 6.46 15.95 -5.26
N HIS A 85 7.60 15.82 -5.96
CA HIS A 85 7.65 15.25 -7.31
C HIS A 85 7.33 13.75 -7.39
N HIS A 86 7.15 13.05 -6.26
CA HIS A 86 6.70 11.66 -6.26
C HIS A 86 5.17 11.52 -6.40
N ILE A 87 4.42 12.60 -6.11
CA ILE A 87 2.95 12.57 -5.99
C ILE A 87 2.25 13.82 -6.55
N GLU A 88 3.00 14.82 -7.01
CA GLU A 88 2.43 16.03 -7.62
C GLU A 88 1.68 15.67 -8.91
N GLY A 89 0.40 16.02 -8.97
CA GLY A 89 -0.47 15.68 -10.10
C GLY A 89 -0.87 14.20 -10.18
N HIS A 90 -0.58 13.40 -9.15
CA HIS A 90 -1.03 12.02 -9.06
C HIS A 90 -2.45 11.94 -8.51
N SER A 91 -3.24 11.00 -9.04
CA SER A 91 -4.62 10.79 -8.61
C SER A 91 -4.73 9.87 -7.40
N ASN A 92 -3.82 8.90 -7.29
CA ASN A 92 -3.88 7.86 -6.26
C ASN A 92 -2.51 7.62 -5.60
N VAL A 93 -2.55 7.27 -4.31
CA VAL A 93 -1.41 6.71 -3.57
C VAL A 93 -1.84 5.42 -2.88
N ILE A 94 -1.05 4.37 -3.06
CA ILE A 94 -1.18 3.09 -2.39
C ILE A 94 -0.07 2.99 -1.34
N LEU A 95 -0.42 3.06 -0.06
CA LEU A 95 0.52 2.88 1.06
C LEU A 95 0.54 1.41 1.47
N VAL A 96 1.70 0.77 1.40
CA VAL A 96 1.81 -0.68 1.60
C VAL A 96 2.68 -1.00 2.80
N ASP A 97 2.14 -1.74 3.77
CA ASP A 97 2.89 -2.26 4.90
C ASP A 97 2.49 -3.71 5.19
N SER A 98 3.45 -4.55 5.58
CA SER A 98 3.14 -5.93 6.00
C SER A 98 2.20 -5.98 7.21
N VAL A 99 2.40 -5.09 8.19
CA VAL A 99 1.69 -5.12 9.48
C VAL A 99 1.40 -3.70 9.97
N VAL A 100 0.12 -3.36 10.10
CA VAL A 100 -0.32 -2.12 10.76
C VAL A 100 -0.64 -2.41 12.22
N ASN A 101 0.36 -2.20 13.09
CA ASN A 101 0.25 -2.52 14.51
C ASN A 101 -0.33 -1.38 15.37
N SER A 102 0.26 -0.18 15.32
CA SER A 102 -0.25 1.01 16.03
C SER A 102 -0.88 2.05 15.09
N GLY A 103 -0.68 1.89 13.78
CA GLY A 103 -1.08 2.85 12.77
C GLY A 103 -0.24 4.12 12.71
N LYS A 104 0.74 4.30 13.61
CA LYS A 104 1.53 5.56 13.70
C LYS A 104 2.24 5.89 12.40
N SER A 105 3.00 4.94 11.84
CA SER A 105 3.73 5.15 10.58
C SER A 105 2.78 5.54 9.46
N VAL A 106 1.70 4.78 9.25
CA VAL A 106 0.71 5.07 8.21
C VAL A 106 0.06 6.46 8.40
N ILE A 107 -0.26 6.87 9.64
CA ILE A 107 -0.76 8.23 9.91
C ILE A 107 0.23 9.30 9.46
N GLU A 108 1.53 9.11 9.72
CA GLU A 108 2.58 10.05 9.30
C GLU A 108 2.66 10.14 7.77
N PHE A 109 2.57 9.00 7.06
CA PHE A 109 2.52 8.96 5.61
C PHE A 109 1.27 9.64 5.04
N ILE A 110 0.07 9.37 5.57
CA ILE A 110 -1.17 10.03 5.14
C ILE A 110 -1.03 11.54 5.29
N LYS A 111 -0.60 12.01 6.46
CA LYS A 111 -0.41 13.45 6.71
C LYS A 111 0.59 14.08 5.75
N ARG A 112 1.68 13.37 5.44
CA ARG A 112 2.68 13.83 4.48
C ARG A 112 2.13 13.93 3.08
N VAL A 113 1.44 12.89 2.62
CA VAL A 113 0.85 12.80 1.28
C VAL A 113 -0.18 13.92 1.10
N VAL A 114 -1.14 14.05 2.02
CA VAL A 114 -2.16 15.11 1.97
C VAL A 114 -1.56 16.51 2.05
N ARG A 115 -0.46 16.70 2.79
CA ARG A 115 0.27 17.98 2.86
C ARG A 115 0.89 18.37 1.51
N LEU A 116 1.31 17.39 0.72
CA LEU A 116 1.98 17.59 -0.56
C LEU A 116 0.99 17.65 -1.73
N GLU A 117 -0.06 16.81 -1.70
CA GLU A 117 -1.13 16.73 -2.70
C GLU A 117 -2.49 16.53 -1.97
N PRO A 118 -3.27 17.60 -1.71
CA PRO A 118 -4.45 17.54 -0.86
C PRO A 118 -5.64 16.73 -1.39
N ASN A 119 -5.74 16.55 -2.71
CA ASN A 119 -6.89 15.92 -3.37
C ASN A 119 -6.63 14.48 -3.82
N ILE A 120 -5.51 13.89 -3.38
CA ILE A 120 -5.11 12.54 -3.79
C ILE A 120 -5.92 11.47 -3.05
N ASN A 121 -6.34 10.44 -3.77
CA ASN A 121 -7.00 9.28 -3.18
C ASN A 121 -5.95 8.41 -2.48
N ILE A 122 -6.21 8.01 -1.23
CA ILE A 122 -5.25 7.23 -0.45
C ILE A 122 -5.85 5.87 -0.12
N THR A 123 -5.14 4.81 -0.50
CA THR A 123 -5.47 3.43 -0.16
C THR A 123 -4.34 2.82 0.66
N VAL A 124 -4.65 2.34 1.86
CA VAL A 124 -3.70 1.60 2.70
C VAL A 124 -3.91 0.11 2.47
N VAL A 125 -2.85 -0.63 2.15
CA VAL A 125 -2.87 -2.08 1.94
C VAL A 125 -1.96 -2.74 2.96
N ALA A 126 -2.50 -3.74 3.67
CA ALA A 126 -1.72 -4.49 4.65
C ALA A 126 -2.01 -5.98 4.71
N GLY A 127 -1.01 -6.75 5.14
CA GLY A 127 -1.18 -8.18 5.43
C GLY A 127 -1.93 -8.40 6.73
N VAL A 128 -1.57 -7.65 7.77
CA VAL A 128 -2.19 -7.76 9.10
C VAL A 128 -2.50 -6.37 9.62
N VAL A 129 -3.72 -6.16 10.10
CA VAL A 129 -4.09 -4.94 10.83
C VAL A 129 -4.49 -5.34 12.25
N GLN A 130 -3.99 -4.62 13.25
CA GLN A 130 -4.34 -4.89 14.64
C GLN A 130 -5.76 -4.35 14.95
N ALA A 131 -6.58 -5.11 15.67
CA ALA A 131 -8.01 -4.82 15.86
C ALA A 131 -8.28 -3.47 16.58
N GLU A 132 -7.46 -3.10 17.56
CA GLU A 132 -7.61 -1.82 18.27
C GLU A 132 -7.35 -0.61 17.36
N VAL A 133 -6.51 -0.74 16.31
CA VAL A 133 -6.20 0.43 15.46
C VAL A 133 -7.38 0.86 14.59
N ILE A 134 -8.25 -0.08 14.25
CA ILE A 134 -9.48 0.16 13.49
C ILE A 134 -10.70 0.37 14.39
N ALA A 135 -10.56 0.17 15.70
CA ALA A 135 -11.64 0.40 16.65
C ALA A 135 -12.12 1.85 16.62
N GLU A 136 -13.41 2.03 16.91
CA GLU A 136 -14.00 3.36 16.98
C GLU A 136 -13.27 4.22 18.03
N GLY A 137 -13.04 5.49 17.68
CA GLY A 137 -12.33 6.42 18.56
C GLY A 137 -10.80 6.36 18.46
N HIS A 138 -10.20 5.29 17.92
CA HIS A 138 -8.75 5.20 17.73
C HIS A 138 -8.25 6.28 16.76
N LEU A 139 -7.03 6.78 16.99
CA LEU A 139 -6.46 7.87 16.19
C LEU A 139 -6.33 7.50 14.71
N PHE A 140 -5.90 6.26 14.42
CA PHE A 140 -5.78 5.76 13.06
C PHE A 140 -7.13 5.79 12.34
N ALA A 141 -8.18 5.17 12.92
CA ALA A 141 -9.53 5.21 12.36
C ALA A 141 -10.07 6.63 12.14
N LYS A 142 -9.77 7.57 13.06
CA LYS A 142 -10.13 9.00 12.91
C LYS A 142 -9.41 9.67 11.74
N VAL A 143 -8.11 9.40 11.56
CA VAL A 143 -7.31 9.96 10.46
C VAL A 143 -7.78 9.39 9.13
N MET A 144 -7.99 8.07 9.04
CA MET A 144 -8.52 7.42 7.83
C MET A 144 -9.84 8.06 7.39
N ARG A 145 -10.81 8.21 8.32
CA ARG A 145 -12.09 8.87 8.01
C ARG A 145 -11.95 10.33 7.62
N ARG A 146 -11.07 11.09 8.30
CA ARG A 146 -10.87 12.52 7.99
C ARG A 146 -10.40 12.75 6.56
N HIS A 147 -9.60 11.84 6.03
CA HIS A 147 -9.01 11.95 4.70
C HIS A 147 -9.68 11.01 3.68
N SER A 148 -10.84 10.43 4.03
CA SER A 148 -11.55 9.46 3.18
C SER A 148 -10.64 8.34 2.64
N ALA A 149 -9.65 7.93 3.42
CA ALA A 149 -8.68 6.92 3.00
C ALA A 149 -9.27 5.52 3.10
N GLY A 150 -9.02 4.68 2.10
CA GLY A 150 -9.42 3.28 2.08
C GLY A 150 -8.43 2.39 2.83
N LEU A 151 -8.93 1.27 3.36
CA LEU A 151 -8.12 0.26 4.04
C LEU A 151 -8.45 -1.13 3.48
N ILE A 152 -7.43 -1.80 2.98
CA ILE A 152 -7.48 -3.20 2.55
C ILE A 152 -6.53 -3.99 3.45
N ALA A 153 -7.06 -5.04 4.08
CA ALA A 153 -6.29 -5.91 4.95
C ALA A 153 -6.55 -7.37 4.60
N LEU A 154 -5.50 -8.19 4.48
CA LEU A 154 -5.70 -9.64 4.32
C LEU A 154 -6.36 -10.23 5.57
N ARG A 155 -5.99 -9.77 6.77
CA ARG A 155 -6.64 -10.15 8.02
C ARG A 155 -6.55 -9.09 9.10
N VAL A 156 -7.49 -9.15 10.04
CA VAL A 156 -7.45 -8.44 11.32
C VAL A 156 -6.91 -9.38 12.40
N SER A 157 -6.11 -8.86 13.34
CA SER A 157 -5.58 -9.62 14.47
C SER A 157 -5.88 -8.96 15.80
N GLU A 158 -6.43 -9.73 16.73
CA GLU A 158 -6.59 -9.33 18.15
C GLU A 158 -5.25 -9.29 18.89
N ASN A 159 -4.23 -9.98 18.37
CA ASN A 159 -2.93 -10.05 19.01
C ASN A 159 -2.18 -8.73 18.83
N LYS A 160 -1.89 -8.06 19.94
CA LYS A 160 -1.03 -6.88 19.97
C LYS A 160 0.42 -7.32 20.09
N PHE A 161 1.17 -7.25 18.99
CA PHE A 161 2.60 -7.52 19.05
C PHE A 161 3.32 -6.29 19.59
N THR A 162 3.86 -6.35 20.81
CA THR A 162 4.60 -5.23 21.45
C THR A 162 6.12 -5.33 21.25
N GLY A 163 6.56 -6.11 20.27
CA GLY A 163 7.94 -6.58 20.13
C GLY A 163 9.01 -5.49 20.24
N THR A 164 9.73 -5.53 21.36
CA THR A 164 11.00 -4.87 21.60
C THR A 164 12.11 -5.60 20.81
N MET A 165 12.58 -4.96 19.73
CA MET A 165 13.92 -5.08 19.13
C MET A 165 14.46 -6.42 18.56
N THR A 166 13.79 -7.59 18.62
CA THR A 166 14.40 -8.84 18.07
C THR A 166 13.57 -9.63 17.05
N THR A 167 12.27 -9.38 16.91
CA THR A 167 11.36 -10.07 15.96
C THR A 167 10.49 -9.06 15.20
N ASP A 168 11.14 -8.12 14.53
CA ASP A 168 10.48 -7.22 13.56
C ASP A 168 10.17 -7.96 12.25
N THR A 169 9.07 -7.60 11.59
CA THR A 169 8.66 -8.24 10.32
C THR A 169 9.70 -8.00 9.23
N GLY A 170 10.34 -6.82 9.21
CA GLY A 170 11.50 -6.57 8.36
C GLY A 170 12.65 -7.55 8.64
N ASN A 171 12.96 -7.82 9.91
CA ASN A 171 14.00 -8.77 10.27
C ASN A 171 13.70 -10.20 9.81
N SER A 172 12.45 -10.66 9.93
CA SER A 172 12.05 -11.98 9.41
C SER A 172 12.09 -12.06 7.88
N LEU A 173 11.73 -10.97 7.18
CA LEU A 173 11.71 -10.94 5.71
C LEU A 173 13.11 -10.95 5.10
N PHE A 174 14.05 -10.25 5.73
CA PHE A 174 15.40 -10.06 5.19
C PHE A 174 16.48 -10.82 5.96
N ASN A 175 16.09 -11.63 6.95
CA ASN A 175 17.00 -12.37 7.83
C ASN A 175 18.06 -11.46 8.49
N THR A 176 17.64 -10.29 8.95
CA THR A 176 18.52 -9.26 9.53
C THR A 176 18.52 -9.24 11.06
N THR A 177 18.28 -10.39 11.70
CA THR A 177 18.19 -10.53 13.17
C THR A 177 19.46 -10.17 13.94
N HIS A 178 20.58 -9.94 13.23
CA HIS A 178 21.88 -9.55 13.80
C HIS A 178 22.26 -8.09 13.55
N LEU A 179 21.45 -7.33 12.81
CA LEU A 179 21.66 -5.89 12.65
C LEU A 179 21.03 -5.19 13.85
N ALA A 180 21.89 -4.85 14.83
CA ALA A 180 21.54 -4.03 15.99
C ALA A 180 21.38 -2.56 15.61
#